data_AF-A0A1A3KMX6-F1
#
_entry.id   AF-A0A1A3KMX6-F1
#
_cell.length_a   1.000
_cell.length_b   1.000
_cell.length_c   1.000
_cell.angle_alpha   90.00
_cell.angle_beta   90.00
_cell.angle_gamma   90.00
#
_symmetry.space_group_name_H-M   'P 1'
#
loop_
_entity.id
_entity.type
_entity.pdbx_description
1 polymer ?
#
loop_
_entity_poly.entity_id
_entity_poly.type
_entity_poly.pdbx_seq_one_letter_code
_entity_poly.pdbx_strand_id
1 'polypeptide(L)'
;MGMIGAAVDRRAELSAQYKACETTAMRLRVATELRLLEQSIARLYRQVSTDVPAPQSVTSMKAQRAANARWKRERLAAQSS
;
A
#
# COMPACT_ATOMS: atom_id res chain seq x y z
N MET A 1 -2.72 1.56 0.47
CA MET A 1 -2.77 0.86 1.77
C MET A 1 -4.19 0.45 2.22
N GLY A 2 -5.27 1.09 1.75
CA GLY A 2 -6.65 0.73 2.16
C GLY A 2 -7.07 -0.72 1.88
N MET A 3 -6.61 -1.33 0.76
CA MET A 3 -6.94 -2.73 0.44
C MET A 3 -6.28 -3.77 1.37
N ILE A 4 -5.07 -3.48 1.86
CA ILE A 4 -4.37 -4.37 2.81
C ILE A 4 -5.09 -4.35 4.16
N GLY A 5 -5.41 -3.15 4.66
CA GLY A 5 -6.15 -2.97 5.91
C GLY A 5 -7.51 -3.70 5.86
N ALA A 6 -8.30 -3.46 4.81
CA ALA A 6 -9.60 -4.12 4.65
C ALA A 6 -9.50 -5.66 4.61
N ALA A 7 -8.46 -6.21 3.97
CA ALA A 7 -8.23 -7.65 3.94
C ALA A 7 -7.86 -8.19 5.34
N VAL A 8 -7.05 -7.47 6.11
CA VAL A 8 -6.69 -7.84 7.49
C VAL A 8 -7.92 -7.78 8.41
N ASP A 9 -8.72 -6.72 8.32
CA ASP A 9 -9.94 -6.56 9.11
C ASP A 9 -10.93 -7.69 8.81
N ARG A 10 -11.12 -8.02 7.53
CA ARG A 10 -11.96 -9.14 7.13
C ARG A 10 -11.44 -10.49 7.65
N ARG A 11 -10.12 -10.67 7.75
CA ARG A 11 -9.53 -11.88 8.35
C ARG A 11 -9.84 -11.98 9.84
N ALA A 12 -9.76 -10.87 10.56
CA ALA A 12 -10.12 -10.82 11.97
C ALA A 12 -11.60 -11.18 12.18
N GLU A 13 -12.49 -10.63 11.34
CA GLU A 13 -13.93 -10.93 11.40
C GLU A 13 -14.22 -12.41 11.11
N LEU A 14 -13.67 -12.98 10.03
CA LEU A 14 -13.85 -14.40 9.69
C LEU A 14 -13.23 -15.33 10.75
N SER A 15 -12.15 -14.90 11.42
CA SER A 15 -11.56 -15.67 12.52
C SER A 15 -12.50 -15.72 13.74
N ALA A 16 -13.23 -14.63 14.02
CA ALA A 16 -14.26 -14.61 15.04
C ALA A 16 -15.44 -15.52 14.66
N GLN A 17 -15.92 -15.43 13.42
CA GLN A 17 -16.98 -16.29 12.90
C GLN A 17 -16.60 -17.77 12.92
N TYR A 18 -15.35 -18.11 12.59
CA TYR A 18 -14.84 -19.48 12.66
C TYR A 18 -14.95 -20.08 14.06
N LYS A 19 -14.63 -19.29 15.09
CA LYS A 19 -14.74 -19.70 16.50
C LYS A 19 -16.19 -19.87 16.93
N ALA A 20 -17.10 -19.06 16.40
CA ALA A 20 -18.53 -19.10 16.68
C ALA A 20 -19.31 -20.18 15.89
N CYS A 21 -18.69 -20.85 14.91
CA CYS A 21 -19.37 -21.88 14.12
C CYS A 21 -19.72 -23.12 14.96
N GLU A 22 -21.00 -23.44 15.03
CA GLU A 22 -21.51 -24.62 15.76
C GLU A 22 -21.38 -25.92 14.95
N THR A 23 -21.45 -25.83 13.62
CA THR A 23 -21.39 -27.00 12.74
C THR A 23 -20.02 -27.14 12.07
N THR A 24 -19.56 -28.39 11.95
CA THR A 24 -18.30 -28.72 11.25
C THR A 24 -18.32 -28.27 9.80
N ALA A 25 -19.46 -28.41 9.11
CA ALA A 25 -19.60 -27.99 7.71
C ALA A 25 -19.39 -26.48 7.54
N MET A 26 -19.97 -25.64 8.41
CA MET A 26 -19.73 -24.20 8.38
C MET A 26 -18.30 -23.86 8.75
N ARG A 27 -17.76 -24.53 9.78
CA ARG A 27 -16.38 -24.35 10.22
C ARG A 27 -15.38 -24.63 9.08
N LEU A 28 -15.60 -25.67 8.29
CA LEU A 28 -14.78 -26.00 7.12
C LEU A 28 -14.89 -24.92 6.02
N ARG A 29 -16.09 -24.41 5.74
CA ARG A 29 -16.27 -23.32 4.76
C ARG A 29 -15.52 -22.05 5.18
N VAL A 30 -15.68 -21.63 6.44
CA VAL A 30 -14.99 -20.44 6.97
C VAL A 30 -13.47 -20.65 7.00
N ALA A 31 -12.98 -21.85 7.32
CA ALA A 31 -11.55 -22.17 7.24
C ALA A 31 -10.99 -22.01 5.82
N THR A 32 -11.73 -22.42 4.80
CA THR A 32 -11.33 -22.25 3.40
C THR A 32 -11.20 -20.77 3.05
N GLU A 33 -12.21 -19.97 3.40
CA GLU A 33 -12.18 -18.51 3.17
C GLU A 33 -11.01 -17.83 3.90
N LEU A 34 -10.73 -18.22 5.15
CA LEU A 34 -9.57 -17.73 5.90
C LEU A 34 -8.26 -18.00 5.17
N ARG A 35 -8.05 -19.20 4.65
CA ARG A 35 -6.83 -19.55 3.91
C ARG A 35 -6.70 -18.76 2.61
N LEU A 36 -7.80 -18.56 1.88
CA LEU A 36 -7.81 -17.75 0.64
C LEU A 36 -7.45 -16.30 0.94
N LEU A 37 -7.98 -15.76 2.03
CA LEU A 37 -7.72 -14.39 2.46
C LEU A 37 -6.27 -14.20 2.92
N GLU A 38 -5.72 -15.16 3.69
CA GLU A 38 -4.30 -15.15 4.08
C GLU A 38 -3.35 -15.19 2.87
N GLN A 39 -3.67 -15.99 1.85
CA GLN A 39 -2.92 -16.00 0.60
C GLN A 39 -3.01 -14.65 -0.13
N SER A 40 -4.19 -14.03 -0.14
CA SER A 40 -4.39 -12.70 -0.73
C SER A 40 -3.56 -11.64 -0.01
N ILE A 41 -3.60 -11.62 1.32
CA ILE A 41 -2.79 -10.74 2.17
C ILE A 41 -1.31 -10.93 1.90
N ALA A 42 -0.83 -12.18 1.84
CA ALA A 42 0.56 -12.50 1.55
C ALA A 42 1.00 -12.05 0.14
N ARG A 43 0.09 -12.05 -0.85
CA ARG A 43 0.37 -11.50 -2.18
C ARG A 43 0.43 -9.98 -2.16
N LEU A 44 -0.47 -9.32 -1.44
CA LEU A 44 -0.48 -7.86 -1.31
C LEU A 44 0.77 -7.34 -0.59
N TYR A 45 1.18 -7.99 0.50
CA TYR A 45 2.41 -7.60 1.20
C TYR A 45 3.65 -7.78 0.35
N ARG A 46 3.71 -8.80 -0.52
CA ARG A 46 4.82 -8.98 -1.47
C ARG A 46 4.93 -7.84 -2.50
N GLN A 47 3.86 -7.11 -2.75
CA GLN A 47 3.88 -5.96 -3.68
C GLN A 47 4.33 -4.67 -3.00
N VAL A 48 4.44 -4.64 -1.67
CA VAL A 48 4.96 -3.48 -0.95
C VAL A 48 6.47 -3.47 -1.13
N SER A 49 6.95 -2.63 -2.05
CA SER A 49 8.39 -2.42 -2.22
C SER A 49 8.96 -1.77 -0.96
N THR A 50 9.94 -2.44 -0.36
CA THR A 50 10.78 -1.91 0.72
C THR A 50 12.10 -1.38 0.22
N ASP A 51 12.32 -1.41 -1.11
CA ASP A 51 13.54 -0.89 -1.69
C ASP A 51 13.60 0.62 -1.50
N VAL A 52 14.75 1.07 -1.00
CA VAL A 52 15.07 2.50 -1.04
C VAL A 52 15.25 2.84 -2.54
N PRO A 53 14.51 3.84 -3.07
CA PRO A 53 14.67 4.22 -4.47
C PRO A 53 16.15 4.45 -4.77
N ALA A 54 16.61 3.94 -5.90
CA ALA A 54 18.00 4.15 -6.32
C ALA A 54 18.33 5.65 -6.25
N PRO A 55 19.51 6.02 -5.74
CA PRO A 55 19.89 7.43 -5.65
C PRO A 55 19.74 8.07 -7.03
N GLN A 56 19.14 9.26 -7.07
CA GLN A 56 18.94 9.97 -8.33
C GLN A 56 20.29 10.17 -9.02
N SER A 57 20.33 9.95 -10.35
CA SER A 57 21.53 10.23 -11.13
C SER A 57 21.93 11.70 -11.00
N VAL A 58 23.22 12.00 -11.08
CA VAL A 58 23.74 13.37 -11.04
C VAL A 58 23.08 14.25 -12.09
N THR A 59 22.77 13.69 -13.27
CA THR A 59 22.05 14.37 -14.34
C THR A 59 20.63 14.75 -13.92
N SER A 60 19.86 13.81 -13.36
CA SER A 60 18.51 14.11 -12.85
C SER A 60 18.53 15.14 -11.72
N MET A 61 19.48 15.04 -10.78
CA MET A 61 19.62 16.01 -9.70
C MET A 61 19.90 17.43 -10.24
N LYS A 62 20.79 17.56 -11.24
CA LYS A 62 21.08 18.85 -11.89
C LYS A 62 19.86 19.40 -12.62
N ALA A 63 19.14 18.56 -13.35
CA ALA A 63 17.92 18.96 -14.06
C ALA A 63 16.83 19.45 -13.10
N GLN A 64 16.60 18.73 -11.99
CA GLN A 64 15.64 19.12 -10.96
C GLN A 64 16.02 20.47 -10.33
N ARG A 65 17.30 20.67 -9.97
CA ARG A 65 17.78 21.95 -9.43
C ARG A 65 17.60 23.11 -10.41
N ALA A 66 17.90 22.89 -11.70
CA ALA A 66 17.72 23.91 -12.73
C ALA A 66 16.24 24.27 -12.93
N ALA A 67 15.35 23.28 -12.96
CA ALA A 67 13.91 23.50 -13.05
C ALA A 67 13.38 24.29 -11.85
N ASN A 68 13.74 23.89 -10.64
CA ASN A 68 13.36 24.59 -9.41
C ASN A 68 13.87 26.04 -9.39
N ALA A 69 15.08 26.30 -9.89
CA ALA A 69 15.62 27.64 -9.99
C ALA A 69 14.84 28.52 -10.99
N ARG A 70 14.42 27.96 -12.13
CA ARG A 70 13.57 28.67 -13.12
C ARG A 70 12.22 29.04 -12.50
N TRP A 71 11.52 28.05 -11.92
CA TRP A 71 10.21 28.28 -11.31
C TRP A 71 10.26 29.24 -10.12
N LYS A 72 11.35 29.22 -9.34
CA LYS A 72 11.54 30.21 -8.26
C LYS A 72 11.59 31.63 -8.82
N ARG A 73 12.31 31.86 -9.92
CA ARG A 73 12.38 33.18 -10.56
C ARG A 73 11.02 33.62 -11.09
N GLU A 74 10.29 32.72 -11.76
CA GLU A 74 8.94 32.98 -12.27
C GLU A 74 7.96 33.35 -11.13
N ARG A 75 7.98 32.60 -10.03
CA ARG A 75 7.17 32.89 -8.84
C ARG A 75 7.49 34.24 -8.21
N LEU A 76 8.76 34.65 -8.19
CA LEU A 76 9.18 35.94 -7.65
C LEU A 76 8.74 37.09 -8.56
N ALA A 77 8.89 36.94 -9.88
CA ALA A 77 8.44 37.94 -10.85
C ALA A 77 6.92 38.14 -10.82
N ALA A 78 6.16 37.07 -10.62
CA ALA A 78 4.71 37.13 -10.49
C ALA A 78 4.22 37.78 -9.18
N GLN A 79 5.08 37.88 -8.15
CA GLN A 79 4.76 38.55 -6.88
C GLN A 79 5.17 40.03 -6.85
N SER A 80 6.03 40.44 -7.78
CA SER A 80 6.50 41.83 -7.92
C SER A 80 5.73 42.65 -8.96
N SER A 81 4.64 42.08 -9.52
CA SER A 81 3.69 42.75 -10.43
C SER A 81 2.36 42.93 -9.72
#